data_AF-A0A6N7FPH5-F1
#
_entry.id   AF-A0A6N7FPH5-F1
#
_cell.length_a   1.000
_cell.length_b   1.000
_cell.length_c   1.000
_cell.angle_alpha   90.00
_cell.angle_beta   90.00
_cell.angle_gamma   90.00
#
_symmetry.space_group_name_H-M   'P 1'
#
loop_
_entity.id
_entity.type
_entity.pdbx_description
1 polymer ?
#
loop_
_entity_poly.entity_id
_entity_poly.type
_entity_poly.pdbx_seq_one_letter_code
_entity_poly.pdbx_strand_id
1 'polypeptide(L)'
;MRAIVIEAGELVLRDLPEPAPGPGQMLVRVHAAGLNRADLVARRGAYVVGTSLRRTSPAPPAAPPGEPAAAPGEPAVAPGESTANRPGESTSNRPGPERPVVAGGEVAGEVVALGPDVGGFRVGDRVMAMVRGGYADYVVVEARRALFVPERLGWAEAAATPTTFCTAHDALATAGQLETGEAVLVNAASSGVGVAALQLARLLGASPVIG
;
A
#
# COMPACT_ATOMS: atom_id res chain seq x y z
N MET A 1 19.62 -5.46 7.89
CA MET A 1 18.51 -6.33 7.48
C MET A 1 18.59 -6.64 6.00
N ARG A 2 18.13 -7.83 5.59
CA ARG A 2 17.99 -8.20 4.19
C ARG A 2 16.69 -7.63 3.64
N ALA A 3 16.71 -7.19 2.38
CA ALA A 3 15.55 -6.66 1.69
C ALA A 3 15.62 -6.91 0.18
N ILE A 4 14.47 -7.08 -0.46
CA ILE A 4 14.34 -7.10 -1.92
C ILE A 4 14.16 -5.67 -2.41
N VAL A 5 15.11 -5.21 -3.21
CA VAL A 5 15.15 -3.85 -3.76
C VAL A 5 14.88 -3.88 -5.26
N ILE A 6 14.08 -2.92 -5.74
CA ILE A 6 13.87 -2.71 -7.18
C ILE A 6 14.98 -1.79 -7.67
N GLU A 7 15.85 -2.32 -8.53
CA GLU A 7 16.95 -1.59 -9.18
C GLU A 7 16.80 -1.72 -10.70
N ALA A 8 16.53 -0.60 -11.39
CA ALA A 8 16.30 -0.58 -12.84
C ALA A 8 15.25 -1.60 -13.35
N GLY A 9 14.27 -1.97 -12.50
CA GLY A 9 13.21 -2.93 -12.83
C GLY A 9 13.50 -4.38 -12.44
N GLU A 10 14.70 -4.66 -11.93
CA GLU A 10 15.11 -5.96 -11.43
C GLU A 10 14.94 -6.06 -9.90
N LEU A 11 14.65 -7.27 -9.42
CA LEU A 11 14.53 -7.56 -8.00
C LEU A 11 15.86 -8.09 -7.47
N VAL A 12 16.51 -7.34 -6.60
CA VAL A 12 17.83 -7.67 -6.08
C VAL A 12 17.79 -7.77 -4.56
N LEU A 13 18.33 -8.86 -4.01
CA LEU A 13 18.52 -9.00 -2.57
C LEU A 13 19.70 -8.12 -2.12
N ARG A 14 19.48 -7.28 -1.12
CA ARG A 14 20.48 -6.36 -0.55
C ARG A 14 20.46 -6.41 0.97
N ASP A 15 21.62 -6.15 1.56
CA ASP A 15 21.75 -5.82 2.98
C ASP A 15 21.66 -4.30 3.16
N LEU A 16 20.70 -3.88 3.99
CA LEU A 16 20.43 -2.47 4.31
C LEU A 16 20.53 -2.24 5.83
N PRO A 17 20.78 -1.01 6.29
CA PRO A 17 20.62 -0.66 7.70
C PRO A 17 19.22 -1.00 8.20
N GLU A 18 19.10 -1.42 9.45
CA GLU A 18 17.80 -1.58 10.08
C GLU A 18 17.13 -0.21 10.25
N PRO A 19 15.84 -0.08 9.88
CA PRO A 19 15.14 1.19 10.02
C PRO A 19 14.72 1.40 11.48
N ALA A 20 14.66 2.67 11.89
CA ALA A 20 14.15 3.04 13.20
C ALA A 20 12.76 3.69 13.06
N PRO A 21 11.78 3.38 13.93
CA PRO A 21 10.47 4.01 13.90
C PRO A 21 10.54 5.45 14.44
N GLY A 22 9.92 6.39 13.73
CA GLY A 22 9.68 7.75 14.20
C GLY A 22 8.38 7.89 15.01
N PRO A 23 7.96 9.12 15.35
CA PRO A 23 6.69 9.37 16.03
C PRO A 23 5.49 8.80 15.26
N GLY A 24 4.58 8.12 15.97
CA GLY A 24 3.41 7.45 15.40
C GLY A 24 3.73 6.17 14.58
N GLN A 25 4.99 5.73 14.56
CA GLN A 25 5.43 4.57 13.80
C GLN A 25 5.90 3.43 14.71
N MET A 26 5.83 2.21 14.20
CA MET A 26 6.30 1.00 14.86
C MET A 26 7.28 0.28 13.95
N LEU A 27 8.26 -0.40 14.54
CA LEU A 27 9.10 -1.35 13.81
C LEU A 27 8.48 -2.73 13.92
N VAL A 28 8.26 -3.37 12.77
CA VAL A 28 7.66 -4.70 12.68
C VAL A 28 8.68 -5.66 12.09
N ARG A 29 8.94 -6.78 12.78
CA ARG A 29 9.65 -7.93 12.22
C ARG A 29 8.70 -8.68 11.29
N VAL A 30 9.06 -8.79 10.03
CA VAL A 30 8.20 -9.39 9.02
C VAL A 30 8.26 -10.91 9.12
N HIS A 31 7.10 -11.55 9.28
CA HIS A 31 6.96 -13.01 9.26
C HIS A 31 6.42 -13.52 7.93
N ALA A 32 5.58 -12.72 7.26
CA ALA A 32 5.07 -12.99 5.92
C ALA A 32 4.76 -11.67 5.20
N ALA A 33 4.81 -11.68 3.87
CA ALA A 33 4.44 -10.55 3.03
C ALA A 33 3.52 -11.01 1.90
N GLY A 34 2.53 -10.18 1.57
CA GLY A 34 1.61 -10.44 0.46
C GLY A 34 2.20 -10.04 -0.88
N LEU A 35 1.79 -10.74 -1.95
CA LEU A 35 2.14 -10.40 -3.32
C LEU A 35 0.88 -9.96 -4.07
N ASN A 36 0.92 -8.73 -4.56
CA ASN A 36 -0.18 -8.08 -5.24
C ASN A 36 0.19 -7.72 -6.67
N ARG A 37 -0.84 -7.49 -7.51
CA ARG A 37 -0.65 -6.98 -8.87
C ARG A 37 0.08 -5.63 -8.86
N ALA A 38 -0.17 -4.80 -7.84
CA ALA A 38 0.49 -3.51 -7.65
C ALA A 38 2.02 -3.64 -7.53
N ASP A 39 2.52 -4.72 -6.91
CA ASP A 39 3.98 -4.95 -6.80
C ASP A 39 4.62 -5.17 -8.18
N LEU A 40 3.94 -5.88 -9.08
CA LEU A 40 4.41 -6.07 -10.46
C LEU A 40 4.40 -4.77 -11.27
N VAL A 41 3.46 -3.87 -10.98
CA VAL A 41 3.39 -2.55 -11.62
C VAL A 41 4.47 -1.62 -11.07
N ALA A 42 4.72 -1.65 -9.75
CA ALA A 42 5.79 -0.92 -9.09
C ALA A 42 7.17 -1.33 -9.61
N ARG A 43 7.39 -2.65 -9.78
CA ARG A 43 8.60 -3.19 -10.40
C ARG A 43 8.86 -2.57 -11.78
N ARG A 44 7.83 -2.34 -12.59
CA ARG A 44 7.96 -1.74 -13.93
C ARG A 44 8.09 -0.21 -13.94
N GLY A 45 8.30 0.43 -12.77
CA GLY A 45 8.43 1.89 -12.66
C GLY A 45 7.11 2.66 -12.86
N ALA A 46 5.97 1.98 -12.95
CA ALA A 46 4.66 2.59 -13.21
C ALA A 46 3.86 2.88 -11.93
N TYR A 47 4.42 2.60 -10.76
CA TYR A 47 3.80 2.88 -9.46
C TYR A 47 4.87 3.38 -8.47
N VAL A 48 4.96 4.70 -8.28
CA VAL A 48 5.95 5.31 -7.37
C VAL A 48 5.33 5.41 -5.98
N VAL A 49 5.56 4.39 -5.16
CA VAL A 49 5.21 4.38 -3.75
C VAL A 49 6.47 4.00 -2.96
N GLY A 50 7.35 4.97 -2.78
CA GLY A 50 8.61 4.79 -2.05
C GLY A 50 8.53 5.28 -0.61
N THR A 51 9.20 4.57 0.30
CA THR A 51 9.79 5.18 1.50
C THR A 51 11.14 5.71 1.05
N SER A 52 11.33 7.03 1.05
CA SER A 52 12.61 7.61 0.65
C SER A 52 13.68 7.15 1.65
N LEU A 53 14.64 6.34 1.19
CA LEU A 53 15.85 6.05 1.95
C LEU A 53 16.60 7.39 2.10
N ARG A 54 16.44 8.06 3.25
CA ARG A 54 17.17 9.30 3.51
C ARG A 54 18.66 8.96 3.57
N ARG A 55 19.46 9.48 2.62
CA ARG A 55 20.85 9.83 2.95
C ARG A 55 20.79 11.04 3.86
N THR A 56 21.49 11.00 4.99
CA THR A 56 21.83 12.22 5.71
C THR A 56 22.74 13.05 4.80
N SER A 57 22.19 14.12 4.22
CA SER A 57 22.95 15.19 3.55
C SER A 57 22.63 16.52 4.22
N PRO A 58 23.60 17.46 4.30
CA PRO A 58 23.49 18.67 5.10
C PRO A 58 22.39 19.60 4.56
N ALA A 59 21.86 20.43 5.46
CA ALA A 59 20.73 21.31 5.21
C ALA A 59 20.92 22.19 3.96
N PRO A 60 19.86 22.39 3.14
CA PRO A 60 19.93 23.31 2.00
C PRO A 60 20.12 24.75 2.49
N PRO A 61 20.87 25.60 1.76
CA PRO A 61 20.99 27.02 2.09
C PRO A 61 19.63 27.73 1.94
N ALA A 62 19.39 28.71 2.80
CA ALA A 62 18.14 29.45 2.88
C ALA A 62 17.80 30.14 1.54
N ALA A 63 16.53 30.05 1.15
CA ALA A 63 16.01 30.70 -0.05
C ALA A 63 15.95 32.23 0.10
N PRO A 64 16.22 33.00 -0.98
CA PRO A 64 16.09 34.46 -0.96
C PRO A 64 14.61 34.90 -0.94
N PRO A 65 14.29 36.09 -0.41
CA PRO A 65 12.92 36.55 -0.22
C PRO A 65 12.25 37.07 -1.52
N GLY A 66 11.07 36.50 -1.80
CA GLY A 66 9.84 37.06 -2.41
C GLY A 66 9.87 38.11 -3.53
N GLU A 67 9.23 37.78 -4.66
CA GLU A 67 8.55 38.73 -5.55
C GLU A 67 7.11 38.26 -5.86
N PRO A 68 6.17 39.18 -6.20
CA PRO A 68 4.76 39.06 -5.84
C PRO A 68 3.85 38.37 -6.89
N ALA A 69 2.66 38.00 -6.42
CA ALA A 69 1.60 37.28 -7.11
C ALA A 69 1.00 38.05 -8.32
N ALA A 70 0.70 37.30 -9.38
CA ALA A 70 -0.12 37.75 -10.50
C ALA A 70 -1.57 37.20 -10.38
N ALA A 71 -2.53 38.04 -10.74
CA ALA A 71 -3.98 37.92 -10.57
C ALA A 71 -4.68 37.00 -11.62
N PRO A 72 -5.99 36.69 -11.46
CA PRO A 72 -6.63 35.49 -12.02
C PRO A 72 -7.34 35.70 -13.38
N GLY A 73 -7.54 34.60 -14.11
CA GLY A 73 -8.40 34.52 -15.30
C GLY A 73 -8.77 33.07 -15.66
N GLU A 74 -10.05 32.71 -15.48
CA GLU A 74 -10.77 31.48 -15.85
C GLU A 74 -11.08 31.37 -17.38
N PRO A 75 -11.68 30.28 -17.95
CA PRO A 75 -12.42 29.16 -17.32
C PRO A 75 -12.12 27.73 -17.86
N ALA A 76 -12.86 26.77 -17.29
CA ALA A 76 -12.87 25.33 -17.46
C ALA A 76 -13.04 24.76 -18.89
N VAL A 77 -12.47 23.56 -19.12
CA VAL A 77 -12.82 22.64 -20.22
C VAL A 77 -13.10 21.24 -19.63
N ALA A 78 -14.17 20.61 -20.14
CA ALA A 78 -14.85 19.40 -19.69
C ALA A 78 -14.04 18.08 -19.90
N PRO A 79 -14.53 16.90 -19.43
CA PRO A 79 -13.71 15.73 -19.16
C PRO A 79 -13.36 14.94 -20.44
N GLY A 80 -12.06 14.75 -20.67
CA GLY A 80 -11.51 13.93 -21.75
C GLY A 80 -11.32 12.48 -21.33
N GLU A 81 -11.94 11.60 -22.11
CA GLU A 81 -11.90 10.14 -22.15
C GLU A 81 -10.61 9.46 -21.67
N SER A 82 -10.79 8.48 -20.77
CA SER A 82 -9.79 7.50 -20.36
C SER A 82 -9.45 6.55 -21.51
N THR A 83 -8.43 6.89 -22.29
CA THR A 83 -7.81 5.99 -23.26
C THR A 83 -6.71 5.16 -22.60
N ALA A 84 -7.05 4.00 -22.03
CA ALA A 84 -6.14 2.84 -21.95
C ALA A 84 -6.80 1.62 -21.30
N ASN A 85 -7.59 0.87 -22.09
CA ASN A 85 -7.77 -0.56 -21.88
C ASN A 85 -8.04 -1.23 -23.24
N ARG A 86 -7.04 -1.17 -24.14
CA ARG A 86 -7.02 -2.01 -25.34
C ARG A 86 -6.21 -3.27 -25.04
N PRO A 87 -6.75 -4.48 -25.24
CA PRO A 87 -5.97 -5.70 -25.12
C PRO A 87 -4.95 -5.75 -26.28
N GLY A 88 -3.65 -5.71 -25.97
CA GLY A 88 -2.58 -5.89 -26.96
C GLY A 88 -1.47 -4.82 -26.95
N GLU A 89 -1.62 -3.71 -26.24
CA GLU A 89 -0.58 -2.69 -26.13
C GLU A 89 0.22 -2.86 -24.83
N SER A 90 1.46 -3.35 -24.98
CA SER A 90 2.49 -3.29 -23.94
C SER A 90 2.86 -1.81 -23.68
N THR A 91 2.17 -1.17 -22.75
CA THR A 91 2.45 0.22 -22.36
C THR A 91 3.04 0.27 -20.95
N SER A 92 4.36 0.08 -20.89
CA SER A 92 5.27 0.86 -20.04
C SER A 92 6.66 0.24 -20.10
N ASN A 93 7.42 0.55 -21.15
CA ASN A 93 8.89 0.48 -21.10
C ASN A 93 9.42 1.75 -20.39
N ARG A 94 8.86 2.10 -19.23
CA ARG A 94 9.46 3.13 -18.39
C ARG A 94 10.62 2.50 -17.65
N PRO A 95 11.79 3.17 -17.57
CA PRO A 95 12.84 2.71 -16.67
C PRO A 95 12.26 2.58 -15.25
N GLY A 96 12.70 1.57 -14.52
CA GLY A 96 12.36 1.38 -13.10
C GLY A 96 12.68 2.63 -12.28
N PRO A 97 12.23 2.70 -11.00
CA PRO A 97 12.45 3.88 -10.17
C PRO A 97 13.93 4.32 -10.18
N GLU A 98 14.19 5.61 -10.41
CA GLU A 98 15.54 6.19 -10.49
C GLU A 98 16.34 6.05 -9.17
N ARG A 99 15.65 5.75 -8.07
CA ARG A 99 16.26 5.45 -6.77
C ARG A 99 15.92 4.02 -6.35
N PRO A 100 16.85 3.29 -5.71
CA PRO A 100 16.55 1.98 -5.14
C PRO A 100 15.39 2.08 -4.13
N VAL A 101 14.35 1.28 -4.34
CA VAL A 101 13.16 1.22 -3.47
C VAL A 101 12.97 -0.22 -3.00
N VAL A 102 12.75 -0.43 -1.71
CA VAL A 102 12.38 -1.75 -1.17
C VAL A 102 10.99 -2.12 -1.69
N ALA A 103 10.84 -3.33 -2.23
CA ALA A 103 9.60 -3.84 -2.80
C ALA A 103 8.59 -4.29 -1.72
N GLY A 104 7.34 -4.51 -2.12
CA GLY A 104 6.29 -5.11 -1.29
C GLY A 104 5.33 -4.09 -0.68
N GLY A 105 4.03 -4.33 -0.89
CA GLY A 105 2.94 -3.46 -0.46
C GLY A 105 2.22 -3.84 0.84
N GLU A 106 2.45 -5.03 1.40
CA GLU A 106 1.79 -5.45 2.64
C GLU A 106 2.58 -6.54 3.39
N VAL A 107 2.37 -6.61 4.71
CA VAL A 107 3.02 -7.58 5.60
C VAL A 107 2.10 -8.07 6.70
N ALA A 108 2.46 -9.21 7.28
CA ALA A 108 2.11 -9.58 8.64
C ALA A 108 3.38 -9.89 9.44
N GLY A 109 3.39 -9.45 10.70
CA GLY A 109 4.57 -9.58 11.54
C GLY A 109 4.33 -9.24 13.00
N GLU A 110 5.43 -9.14 13.73
CA GLU A 110 5.45 -8.85 15.17
C GLU A 110 6.03 -7.47 15.42
N VAL A 111 5.37 -6.67 16.27
CA VAL A 111 5.90 -5.38 16.71
C VAL A 111 7.13 -5.60 17.59
N VAL A 112 8.28 -5.06 17.18
CA VAL A 112 9.56 -5.20 17.90
C VAL A 112 10.07 -3.90 18.50
N ALA A 113 9.58 -2.75 18.04
CA ALA A 113 9.82 -1.46 18.68
C ALA A 113 8.68 -0.47 18.39
N LEU A 114 8.49 0.48 19.30
CA LEU A 114 7.53 1.58 19.17
C LEU A 114 8.29 2.89 19.10
N GLY A 115 7.88 3.76 18.19
CA GLY A 115 8.27 5.16 18.21
C GLY A 115 7.45 5.97 19.23
N PRO A 116 7.81 7.24 19.44
CA PRO A 116 7.02 8.15 20.27
C PRO A 116 5.56 8.22 19.82
N ASP A 117 4.63 8.56 20.72
CA ASP A 117 3.21 8.80 20.43
C ASP A 117 2.42 7.62 19.82
N VAL A 118 2.98 6.41 19.85
CA VAL A 118 2.21 5.20 19.50
C VAL A 118 1.38 4.76 20.69
N GLY A 119 0.05 4.90 20.56
CA GLY A 119 -0.94 4.32 21.48
C GLY A 119 -1.57 3.05 20.92
N GLY A 120 -2.12 2.22 21.80
CA GLY A 120 -2.94 1.05 21.44
C GLY A 120 -2.18 -0.21 21.04
N PHE A 121 -0.85 -0.15 20.85
CA PHE A 121 0.00 -1.29 20.53
C PHE A 121 1.13 -1.46 21.56
N ARG A 122 1.66 -2.68 21.66
CA ARG A 122 2.82 -3.05 22.47
C ARG A 122 3.77 -3.95 21.68
N VAL A 123 5.03 -3.98 22.11
CA VAL A 123 6.02 -4.95 21.61
C VAL A 123 5.49 -6.38 21.86
N GLY A 124 5.65 -7.25 20.86
CA GLY A 124 5.10 -8.60 20.83
C GLY A 124 3.72 -8.72 20.20
N ASP A 125 3.01 -7.61 19.93
CA ASP A 125 1.72 -7.67 19.24
C ASP A 125 1.90 -8.18 17.81
N ARG A 126 0.96 -9.04 17.39
CA ARG A 126 0.86 -9.53 16.02
C ARG A 126 0.05 -8.55 15.19
N VAL A 127 0.65 -8.00 14.15
CA VAL A 127 0.02 -6.99 13.29
C VAL A 127 0.11 -7.36 11.82
N MET A 128 -0.89 -6.92 11.04
CA MET A 128 -0.89 -6.94 9.59
C MET A 128 -1.18 -5.52 9.08
N ALA A 129 -0.54 -5.13 7.98
CA ALA A 129 -0.65 -3.76 7.48
C ALA A 129 -0.31 -3.68 5.99
N MET A 130 -0.94 -2.70 5.32
CA MET A 130 -0.43 -2.17 4.06
C MET A 130 0.76 -1.27 4.35
N VAL A 131 1.88 -1.51 3.68
CA VAL A 131 3.18 -0.85 3.92
C VAL A 131 3.84 -0.40 2.64
N ARG A 132 4.99 0.25 2.77
CA ARG A 132 5.90 0.56 1.66
C ARG A 132 7.24 -0.11 1.94
N GLY A 133 7.56 -1.16 1.19
CA GLY A 133 8.81 -1.90 1.38
C GLY A 133 8.69 -3.11 2.30
N GLY A 134 7.62 -3.90 2.15
CA GLY A 134 7.35 -5.07 2.98
C GLY A 134 8.23 -6.29 2.71
N TYR A 135 8.95 -6.35 1.60
CA TYR A 135 9.87 -7.45 1.28
C TYR A 135 11.24 -7.24 1.93
N ALA A 136 11.25 -7.21 3.26
CA ALA A 136 12.43 -7.03 4.10
C ALA A 136 12.28 -7.78 5.43
N ASP A 137 13.38 -8.04 6.15
CA ASP A 137 13.30 -8.67 7.47
C ASP A 137 12.55 -7.78 8.49
N TYR A 138 12.64 -6.45 8.34
CA TYR A 138 11.91 -5.46 9.15
C TYR A 138 11.30 -4.36 8.29
N VAL A 139 10.18 -3.80 8.74
CA VAL A 139 9.52 -2.66 8.09
C VAL A 139 8.95 -1.70 9.12
N VAL A 140 9.01 -0.41 8.80
CA VAL A 140 8.37 0.63 9.60
C VAL A 140 6.91 0.75 9.18
N VAL A 141 6.01 0.68 10.14
CA VAL A 141 4.55 0.72 9.95
C VAL A 141 3.99 1.92 10.69
N GLU A 142 3.16 2.71 10.00
CA GLU A 142 2.36 3.75 10.65
C GLU A 142 1.32 3.08 11.56
N ALA A 143 1.31 3.38 12.87
CA ALA A 143 0.45 2.68 13.83
C ALA A 143 -1.04 2.75 13.44
N ARG A 144 -1.49 3.90 12.90
CA ARG A 144 -2.87 4.09 12.42
C ARG A 144 -3.28 3.20 11.24
N ARG A 145 -2.34 2.53 10.59
CA ARG A 145 -2.57 1.61 9.45
C ARG A 145 -2.43 0.14 9.84
N ALA A 146 -1.98 -0.14 11.06
CA ALA A 146 -1.83 -1.49 11.54
C ALA A 146 -3.19 -2.05 12.00
N LEU A 147 -3.44 -3.29 11.65
CA LEU A 147 -4.56 -4.09 12.15
C LEU A 147 -3.97 -5.21 13.02
N PHE A 148 -4.62 -5.56 14.12
CA PHE A 148 -4.27 -6.76 14.85
C PHE A 148 -4.50 -8.00 13.99
N VAL A 149 -3.59 -8.96 14.07
CA VAL A 149 -3.81 -10.29 13.48
C VAL A 149 -4.74 -11.08 14.40
N PRO A 150 -5.93 -11.51 13.93
CA PRO A 150 -6.80 -12.39 14.71
C PRO A 150 -6.06 -13.67 15.10
N GLU A 151 -6.30 -14.19 16.31
CA GLU A 151 -5.61 -15.38 16.83
C GLU A 151 -5.69 -16.58 15.88
N ARG A 152 -6.83 -16.73 15.21
CA ARG A 152 -7.12 -17.82 14.27
C ARG A 152 -6.34 -17.78 12.96
N LEU A 153 -5.70 -16.66 12.61
CA LEU A 153 -4.97 -16.55 11.34
C LEU A 153 -3.50 -16.87 11.54
N GLY A 154 -2.96 -17.72 10.67
CA GLY A 154 -1.53 -17.88 10.49
C GLY A 154 -0.90 -16.66 9.83
N TRP A 155 0.44 -16.57 9.81
CA TRP A 155 1.15 -15.43 9.24
C TRP A 155 0.88 -15.23 7.74
N ALA A 156 0.81 -16.32 6.97
CA ALA A 156 0.54 -16.25 5.53
C ALA A 156 -0.87 -15.72 5.22
N GLU A 157 -1.89 -16.20 5.96
CA GLU A 157 -3.28 -15.73 5.82
C GLU A 157 -3.40 -14.26 6.22
N ALA A 158 -2.75 -13.89 7.33
CA ALA A 158 -2.70 -12.50 7.80
C ALA A 158 -2.04 -11.57 6.77
N ALA A 159 -0.95 -11.99 6.13
CA ALA A 159 -0.25 -11.18 5.14
C ALA A 159 -1.05 -11.01 3.82
N ALA A 160 -1.99 -11.92 3.52
CA ALA A 160 -2.84 -11.86 2.32
C ALA A 160 -4.14 -11.05 2.53
N THR A 161 -4.36 -10.51 3.72
CA THR A 161 -5.61 -9.87 4.13
C THR A 161 -5.68 -8.37 3.85
N PRO A 162 -4.68 -7.53 4.21
CA PRO A 162 -4.85 -6.07 4.28
C PRO A 162 -5.28 -5.44 2.95
N THR A 163 -4.53 -5.66 1.88
CA THR A 163 -4.83 -5.06 0.57
C THR A 163 -6.17 -5.57 0.06
N THR A 164 -6.36 -6.89 0.12
CA THR A 164 -7.55 -7.57 -0.40
C THR A 164 -8.84 -7.08 0.25
N PHE A 165 -8.92 -7.15 1.58
CA PHE A 165 -10.15 -6.81 2.31
C PHE A 165 -10.34 -5.31 2.45
N CYS A 166 -9.30 -4.51 2.67
CA CYS A 166 -9.46 -3.05 2.73
C CYS A 166 -9.89 -2.48 1.39
N THR A 167 -9.36 -3.00 0.27
CA THR A 167 -9.79 -2.55 -1.07
C THR A 167 -11.24 -2.92 -1.35
N ALA A 168 -11.64 -4.15 -1.04
CA ALA A 168 -13.03 -4.59 -1.22
C ALA A 168 -14.00 -3.79 -0.32
N HIS A 169 -13.61 -3.54 0.93
CA HIS A 169 -14.38 -2.74 1.86
C HIS A 169 -14.49 -1.28 1.41
N ASP A 170 -13.41 -0.67 0.95
CA ASP A 170 -13.45 0.69 0.41
C ASP A 170 -14.40 0.77 -0.78
N ALA A 171 -14.27 -0.15 -1.75
CA ALA A 171 -15.11 -0.18 -2.95
C ALA A 171 -16.60 -0.34 -2.64
N LEU A 172 -16.96 -1.17 -1.66
CA LEU A 172 -18.37 -1.43 -1.31
C LEU A 172 -18.93 -0.41 -0.32
N ALA A 173 -18.22 -0.16 0.78
CA ALA A 173 -18.76 0.62 1.90
C ALA A 173 -18.34 2.09 1.86
N THR A 174 -17.05 2.39 1.68
CA THR A 174 -16.55 3.77 1.83
C THR A 174 -16.82 4.61 0.58
N ALA A 175 -16.43 4.11 -0.58
CA ALA A 175 -16.66 4.74 -1.87
C ALA A 175 -18.01 4.35 -2.48
N GLY A 176 -18.39 3.07 -2.36
CA GLY A 176 -19.62 2.54 -2.93
C GLY A 176 -20.88 2.88 -2.14
N GLN A 177 -20.74 3.18 -0.84
CA GLN A 177 -21.83 3.51 0.07
C GLN A 177 -23.01 2.50 0.02
N LEU A 178 -22.69 1.22 -0.21
CA LEU A 178 -23.66 0.14 -0.38
C LEU A 178 -24.68 0.10 0.76
N GLU A 179 -25.96 0.12 0.40
CA GLU A 179 -27.07 -0.05 1.33
C GLU A 179 -27.58 -1.50 1.36
N THR A 180 -28.21 -1.88 2.48
CA THR A 180 -28.82 -3.20 2.63
C THR A 180 -29.93 -3.40 1.58
N GLY A 181 -29.90 -4.54 0.90
CA GLY A 181 -30.86 -4.91 -0.13
C GLY A 181 -30.48 -4.45 -1.55
N GLU A 182 -29.41 -3.68 -1.72
CA GLU A 182 -28.92 -3.31 -3.05
C GLU A 182 -28.21 -4.48 -3.75
N ALA A 183 -28.25 -4.47 -5.08
CA ALA A 183 -27.60 -5.47 -5.91
C ALA A 183 -26.10 -5.16 -6.08
N VAL A 184 -25.25 -6.19 -6.01
CA VAL A 184 -23.80 -6.06 -6.25
C VAL A 184 -23.37 -7.05 -7.32
N LEU A 185 -22.69 -6.55 -8.37
CA LEU A 185 -21.97 -7.37 -9.35
C LEU A 185 -20.47 -7.28 -9.07
N VAL A 186 -19.84 -8.44 -8.85
CA VAL A 186 -18.39 -8.56 -8.62
C VAL A 186 -17.73 -9.15 -9.85
N ASN A 187 -17.08 -8.30 -10.65
CA ASN A 187 -16.24 -8.78 -11.75
C ASN A 187 -15.02 -9.54 -11.21
N ALA A 188 -14.60 -10.59 -11.93
CA ALA A 188 -13.48 -11.44 -11.54
C ALA A 188 -13.61 -11.97 -10.09
N ALA A 189 -14.80 -12.51 -9.77
CA ALA A 189 -15.16 -13.00 -8.45
C ALA A 189 -14.18 -14.02 -7.82
N SER A 190 -13.44 -14.76 -8.64
CA SER A 190 -12.43 -15.72 -8.19
C SER A 190 -11.05 -15.11 -7.87
N SER A 191 -10.87 -13.80 -8.04
CA SER A 191 -9.66 -13.08 -7.62
C SER A 191 -9.64 -12.85 -6.10
N GLY A 192 -8.48 -12.49 -5.53
CA GLY A 192 -8.38 -12.19 -4.09
C GLY A 192 -9.38 -11.13 -3.64
N VAL A 193 -9.36 -9.95 -4.27
CA VAL A 193 -10.33 -8.87 -4.01
C VAL A 193 -11.76 -9.31 -4.33
N GLY A 194 -11.98 -10.07 -5.40
CA GLY A 194 -13.30 -10.57 -5.78
C GLY A 194 -13.92 -11.47 -4.70
N VAL A 195 -13.16 -12.43 -4.17
CA VAL A 195 -13.63 -13.32 -3.10
C VAL A 195 -13.93 -12.52 -1.83
N ALA A 196 -13.08 -11.57 -1.46
CA ALA A 196 -13.34 -10.69 -0.31
C ALA A 196 -14.57 -9.80 -0.53
N ALA A 197 -14.76 -9.25 -1.72
CA ALA A 197 -15.92 -8.44 -2.07
C ALA A 197 -17.22 -9.25 -2.00
N LEU A 198 -17.24 -10.49 -2.49
CA LEU A 198 -18.40 -11.38 -2.34
C LEU A 198 -18.78 -11.60 -0.87
N GLN A 199 -17.78 -11.87 -0.02
CA GLN A 199 -17.98 -12.07 1.41
C GLN A 199 -18.51 -10.80 2.09
N LEU A 200 -17.87 -9.66 1.82
CA LEU A 200 -18.25 -8.37 2.42
C LEU A 200 -19.62 -7.90 1.92
N ALA A 201 -19.94 -8.02 0.64
CA ALA A 201 -21.24 -7.63 0.09
C ALA A 201 -22.38 -8.37 0.80
N ARG A 202 -22.22 -9.69 1.04
CA ARG A 202 -23.18 -10.48 1.81
C ARG A 202 -23.30 -10.02 3.25
N LEU A 203 -22.18 -9.73 3.92
CA LEU A 203 -22.18 -9.25 5.31
C LEU A 203 -22.79 -7.85 5.45
N LEU A 204 -22.67 -7.00 4.42
CA LEU A 204 -23.26 -5.67 4.34
C LEU A 204 -24.75 -5.70 3.93
N GLY A 205 -25.29 -6.88 3.62
CA GLY A 205 -26.71 -7.07 3.33
C GLY A 205 -27.10 -6.88 1.87
N ALA A 206 -26.15 -6.91 0.92
CA ALA A 206 -26.48 -6.87 -0.50
C ALA A 206 -27.34 -8.07 -0.94
N SER A 207 -28.28 -7.82 -1.83
CA SER A 207 -29.15 -8.85 -2.41
C SER A 207 -29.76 -8.38 -3.76
N PRO A 208 -29.45 -9.00 -4.90
CA PRO A 208 -28.56 -10.16 -5.07
C PRO A 208 -27.08 -9.77 -5.05
N VAL A 209 -26.23 -10.74 -4.69
CA VAL A 209 -24.77 -10.69 -4.92
C VAL A 209 -24.45 -11.63 -6.08
N ILE A 210 -23.88 -11.07 -7.14
CA ILE A 210 -23.58 -11.71 -8.42
C ILE A 210 -22.07 -11.67 -8.62
N GLY A 211 -21.46 -12.76 -9.10
CA GLY A 211 -20.02 -12.87 -9.32
C GLY A 211 -19.66 -13.79 -10.47
#